data_AF-A0A7V6U1T2-F1
#
_entry.id   AF-A0A7V6U1T2-F1
#
_cell.length_a   1.000
_cell.length_b   1.000
_cell.length_c   1.000
_cell.angle_alpha   90.00
_cell.angle_beta   90.00
_cell.angle_gamma   90.00
#
_symmetry.space_group_name_H-M   'P 1'
#
loop_
_entity.id
_entity.type
_entity.pdbx_description
1 polymer ?
#
loop_
_entity_poly.entity_id
_entity_poly.type
_entity_poly.pdbx_seq_one_letter_code
_entity_poly.pdbx_strand_id
1 'polypeptide(L)'
;MVLNSLEPQISLAEQGIGLVSIPDLSVRPQLANGTLVSILEDYLDIPTPLQVMWPSSRHLSPKLRAFVDFLATDNSWRSGPIPDEALRGA
;
A
#
# COMPACT_ATOMS: atom_id res chain seq x y z
N MET A 1 8.29 -13.47 -15.43
CA MET A 1 7.18 -12.94 -16.25
C MET A 1 6.96 -11.50 -15.83
N VAL A 2 6.71 -10.59 -16.77
CA VAL A 2 6.47 -9.17 -16.43
C VAL A 2 4.98 -8.93 -16.45
N LEU A 3 4.45 -8.43 -15.33
CA LEU A 3 3.04 -8.13 -15.11
C LEU A 3 2.92 -6.71 -14.59
N ASN A 4 1.95 -5.95 -15.09
CA ASN A 4 1.72 -4.55 -14.77
C ASN A 4 0.52 -4.32 -13.82
N SER A 5 -0.09 -5.40 -13.32
CA SER A 5 -1.20 -5.36 -12.38
C SER A 5 -0.93 -6.30 -11.21
N LEU A 6 -1.51 -5.99 -10.06
CA LEU A 6 -1.30 -6.76 -8.83
C LEU A 6 -2.05 -8.09 -8.85
N GLU A 7 -3.29 -8.16 -9.36
CA GLU A 7 -4.06 -9.41 -9.29
C GLU A 7 -3.38 -10.60 -9.98
N PRO A 8 -2.81 -10.47 -11.19
CA PRO A 8 -2.11 -11.59 -11.82
C PRO A 8 -0.81 -11.96 -11.10
N GLN A 9 -0.13 -10.99 -10.48
CA GLN A 9 1.09 -11.27 -9.69
C GLN A 9 0.75 -12.14 -8.48
N ILE A 10 -0.30 -11.76 -7.73
CA ILE A 10 -0.77 -12.51 -6.56
C ILE A 10 -1.20 -13.92 -6.95
N SER A 11 -2.00 -14.08 -8.01
CA SER A 11 -2.50 -15.39 -8.43
C SER A 11 -1.38 -16.36 -8.81
N LEU A 12 -0.30 -15.88 -9.43
CA LEU A 12 0.85 -16.72 -9.76
C LEU A 12 1.66 -17.11 -8.52
N ALA A 13 1.84 -16.18 -7.57
CA ALA A 13 2.48 -16.49 -6.29
C ALA A 13 1.70 -17.56 -5.53
N GLU A 14 0.36 -17.46 -5.50
CA GLU A 14 -0.53 -18.47 -4.90
C GLU A 14 -0.43 -19.84 -5.59
N GLN A 15 -0.13 -19.86 -6.90
CA GLN A 15 0.13 -21.07 -7.67
C GLN A 15 1.57 -21.60 -7.54
N GLY A 16 2.42 -20.95 -6.74
CA GLY A 16 3.83 -21.33 -6.57
C GLY A 16 4.72 -20.94 -7.76
N ILE A 17 4.25 -20.05 -8.63
CA ILE A 17 4.97 -19.58 -9.81
C ILE A 17 5.76 -18.32 -9.45
N GLY A 18 6.81 -18.51 -8.63
CA GLY A 18 7.80 -17.48 -8.30
C GLY A 18 7.48 -16.63 -7.07
N LEU A 19 8.27 -15.56 -6.91
CA LEU A 19 8.17 -14.60 -5.81
C LEU A 19 7.63 -13.26 -6.32
N VAL A 20 6.89 -12.56 -5.47
CA VAL A 20 6.34 -11.23 -5.77
C VAL A 20 6.72 -10.25 -4.66
N SER A 21 7.06 -9.03 -5.06
CA SER A 21 7.32 -7.91 -4.16
C SER A 21 6.23 -6.88 -4.38
N ILE A 22 5.25 -6.86 -3.49
CA ILE A 22 4.04 -6.04 -3.57
C ILE A 22 3.67 -5.53 -2.18
N PRO A 23 2.88 -4.46 -2.06
CA PRO A 23 2.45 -3.96 -0.76
C PRO A 23 1.64 -5.00 0.02
N ASP A 24 1.94 -5.18 1.31
CA ASP A 24 1.25 -6.14 2.19
C ASP A 24 -0.27 -5.95 2.23
N LEU A 25 -0.73 -4.70 2.07
CA LEU A 25 -2.15 -4.36 2.00
C LEU A 25 -2.90 -5.18 0.93
N SER A 26 -2.21 -5.50 -0.17
CA SER A 26 -2.77 -6.26 -1.29
C SER A 26 -2.90 -7.76 -1.01
N VAL A 27 -2.18 -8.29 -0.02
CA VAL A 27 -2.13 -9.73 0.29
C VAL A 27 -2.48 -10.07 1.75
N ARG A 28 -3.05 -9.12 2.50
CA ARG A 28 -3.49 -9.35 3.89
C ARG A 28 -4.33 -10.63 4.07
N PRO A 29 -5.32 -10.93 3.20
CA PRO A 29 -6.09 -12.17 3.32
C PRO A 29 -5.22 -13.42 3.13
N GLN A 30 -4.29 -13.40 2.18
CA GLN A 30 -3.41 -14.52 1.88
C GLN A 30 -2.41 -14.80 2.99
N LEU A 31 -1.84 -13.74 3.57
CA LEU A 31 -0.97 -13.82 4.73
C LEU A 31 -1.73 -14.36 5.96
N ALA A 32 -2.95 -13.86 6.20
CA ALA A 32 -3.80 -14.32 7.30
C ALA A 32 -4.22 -15.79 7.15
N ASN A 33 -4.48 -16.23 5.92
CA ASN A 33 -4.86 -17.61 5.61
C ASN A 33 -3.66 -18.55 5.45
N GLY A 34 -2.43 -18.02 5.45
CA GLY A 34 -1.20 -18.78 5.22
C GLY A 34 -1.04 -19.31 3.79
N THR A 35 -1.83 -18.82 2.82
CA THR A 35 -1.67 -19.21 1.40
C THR A 35 -0.47 -18.52 0.76
N LEU A 36 -0.05 -17.38 1.32
CA LEU A 36 1.23 -16.74 1.05
C LEU A 36 1.99 -16.53 2.36
N VAL A 37 3.31 -16.47 2.27
CA VAL A 37 4.21 -16.19 3.39
C VAL A 37 5.17 -15.08 2.99
N SER A 38 5.40 -14.15 3.92
CA SER A 38 6.41 -13.10 3.77
C SER A 38 7.81 -13.70 3.94
N ILE A 39 8.75 -13.29 3.08
CA ILE A 39 10.15 -13.71 3.11
C ILE A 39 11.04 -12.51 2.86
N LEU A 40 12.31 -12.62 3.24
CA LEU A 40 13.32 -11.58 3.04
C LEU A 40 12.96 -10.25 3.74
N GLU A 41 12.23 -10.30 4.85
CA GLU A 41 11.81 -9.11 5.61
C GLU A 41 13.02 -8.24 6.03
N ASP A 42 14.15 -8.87 6.37
CA ASP A 42 15.39 -8.19 6.72
C ASP A 42 16.03 -7.40 5.56
N TYR A 43 15.57 -7.63 4.32
CA TYR A 43 16.06 -6.99 3.11
C TYR A 43 15.06 -6.01 2.50
N LEU A 44 13.88 -5.85 3.11
CA LEU A 44 12.89 -4.87 2.68
C LEU A 44 13.20 -3.53 3.36
N ASP A 45 13.52 -2.52 2.55
CA ASP A 45 13.65 -1.15 3.02
C ASP A 45 12.29 -0.58 3.49
N ILE A 46 12.35 0.60 4.11
CA ILE A 46 11.23 1.35 4.70
C ILE A 46 9.96 1.29 3.83
N PRO A 47 8.78 1.02 4.41
CA PRO A 47 7.52 0.92 3.67
C PRO A 47 7.23 2.20 2.89
N THR A 48 6.92 2.04 1.60
CA THR A 48 6.50 3.14 0.74
C THR A 48 5.18 3.73 1.26
N PRO A 49 5.10 5.04 1.54
CA PRO A 49 3.88 5.64 2.08
C PRO A 49 2.76 5.63 1.03
N LEU A 50 1.58 5.18 1.43
CA LEU A 50 0.37 5.36 0.63
C LEU A 50 -0.10 6.82 0.78
N GLN A 51 -0.13 7.54 -0.35
CA GLN A 51 -0.50 8.96 -0.39
C GLN A 51 -1.83 9.15 -1.12
N VAL A 52 -2.64 10.07 -0.60
CA VAL A 52 -3.86 10.53 -1.28
C VAL A 52 -3.48 11.80 -2.05
N MET A 53 -3.63 11.77 -3.37
CA MET A 53 -3.38 12.94 -4.24
C MET A 53 -4.69 13.50 -4.76
N TRP A 54 -4.79 14.82 -4.79
CA TRP A 54 -5.89 15.55 -5.40
C TRP A 54 -5.35 16.74 -6.20
N PRO A 55 -6.07 17.21 -7.24
CA PRO A 55 -5.68 18.41 -7.96
C PRO A 55 -5.61 19.60 -7.01
N SER A 56 -4.60 20.46 -7.17
CA SER A 56 -4.43 21.71 -6.44
C SER A 56 -5.51 22.73 -6.82
N SER A 57 -6.76 22.42 -6.47
CA SER A 57 -7.91 23.29 -6.59
C SER A 57 -7.86 24.32 -5.47
N ARG A 58 -8.08 25.60 -5.82
CA ARG A 58 -8.15 26.70 -4.84
C ARG A 58 -9.25 26.49 -3.78
N HIS A 59 -10.26 25.68 -4.10
CA HIS A 59 -11.37 25.35 -3.20
C HIS A 59 -11.62 23.84 -3.21
N LEU A 60 -11.06 23.14 -2.23
CA LEU A 60 -11.46 21.76 -1.95
C LEU A 60 -12.95 21.74 -1.59
N SER A 61 -13.73 20.89 -2.23
CA SER A 61 -15.13 20.73 -1.84
C SER A 61 -15.20 20.19 -0.40
N PRO A 62 -16.16 20.63 0.44
CA PRO A 62 -16.32 20.12 1.80
C PRO A 62 -16.44 18.58 1.85
N LYS A 63 -17.06 17.98 0.83
CA LYS A 63 -17.18 16.52 0.68
C LYS A 63 -15.82 15.84 0.49
N LEU A 64 -14.94 16.39 -0.36
CA LEU A 64 -13.60 15.84 -0.56
C LEU A 64 -12.75 15.99 0.72
N ARG A 65 -12.85 17.15 1.40
CA ARG A 65 -12.16 17.36 2.67
C ARG A 65 -12.60 16.34 3.73
N ALA A 66 -13.92 16.18 3.92
CA ALA A 66 -14.44 15.19 4.87
C ALA A 66 -13.99 13.77 4.54
N PHE A 67 -13.86 13.41 3.26
CA PHE A 67 -13.34 12.10 2.84
C PHE A 67 -11.84 11.95 3.17
N VAL A 68 -11.01 12.95 2.87
CA VAL A 68 -9.59 12.95 3.22
C VAL A 68 -9.40 12.88 4.74
N ASP A 69 -10.18 13.64 5.51
CA ASP A 69 -10.14 13.64 6.96
C ASP A 69 -10.54 12.28 7.53
N PHE A 70 -11.55 11.63 6.94
CA PHE A 70 -11.96 10.27 7.30
C PHE A 70 -10.83 9.27 7.07
N LEU A 71 -10.20 9.29 5.88
CA LEU A 71 -9.07 8.41 5.56
C LEU A 71 -7.86 8.67 6.45
N ALA A 72 -7.58 9.92 6.79
CA ALA A 72 -6.45 10.30 7.65
C ALA A 72 -6.66 9.89 9.12
N THR A 73 -7.91 9.83 9.57
CA THR A 73 -8.26 9.44 10.95
C THR A 73 -8.20 7.92 11.13
N ASP A 74 -8.63 7.15 10.13
CA ASP A 74 -8.49 5.70 10.15
C ASP A 74 -7.04 5.31 9.85
N ASN A 75 -6.30 4.83 10.85
CA ASN A 75 -4.88 4.45 10.68
C ASN A 75 -4.70 2.95 10.37
N SER A 76 -5.80 2.19 10.23
CA SER A 76 -5.77 0.72 10.09
C SER A 76 -5.18 0.22 8.76
N TRP A 77 -5.14 1.09 7.74
CA TRP A 77 -4.52 0.82 6.45
C TRP A 77 -3.03 1.16 6.40
N ARG A 78 -2.46 1.80 7.43
CA ARG A 78 -1.05 2.22 7.45
C ARG A 78 -0.14 1.10 7.94
N SER A 79 0.79 0.66 7.08
CA SER A 79 1.89 -0.21 7.45
C SER A 79 3.13 0.64 7.76
N GLY A 80 3.30 1.04 9.03
CA GLY A 80 4.50 1.72 9.53
C GLY A 80 4.45 3.27 9.59
N PRO A 81 5.40 3.90 10.32
CA PRO A 81 5.53 5.35 10.43
C PRO A 81 6.02 5.98 9.12
N ILE A 82 5.50 7.17 8.78
CA ILE A 82 5.97 7.96 7.65
C ILE A 82 7.34 8.55 8.01
N PRO A 83 8.40 8.32 7.21
CA PRO A 83 9.68 8.98 7.43
C PRO A 83 9.56 10.49 7.30
N ASP A 84 10.21 11.25 8.19
CA ASP A 84 10.18 12.73 8.19
C ASP A 84 10.57 13.35 6.84
N GLU A 85 11.34 12.63 6.01
CA GLU A 85 11.73 13.07 4.66
C GLU A 85 10.57 13.14 3.67
N ALA A 86 9.53 12.30 3.84
CA ALA A 86 8.36 12.28 2.95
C ALA A 86 7.44 13.50 3.12
N LEU A 87 7.62 14.28 4.21
CA LEU A 87 6.86 15.51 4.47
C LEU A 87 7.50 16.77 3.86
N ARG A 88 8.70 16.68 3.27
CA ARG A 88 9.44 17.84 2.76
C ARG A 88 9.07 18.27 1.33
N GLY A 89 8.24 17.51 0.63
CA GLY A 89 7.91 17.72 -0.79
C GLY A 89 6.45 18.02 -1.12
N ALA A 90 5.59 18.22 -0.11
CA ALA A 90 4.16 18.52 -0.30
C ALA A 90 3.85 20.01 -0.14
#